data_AF-A0A7Y2AQZ8-F1
#
_entry.id   AF-A0A7Y2AQZ8-F1
#
_cell.length_a   1.000
_cell.length_b   1.000
_cell.length_c   1.000
_cell.angle_alpha   90.00
_cell.angle_beta   90.00
_cell.angle_gamma   90.00
#
_symmetry.space_group_name_H-M   'P 1'
#
loop_
_entity.id
_entity.type
_entity.pdbx_description
1 polymer ?
#
loop_
_entity_poly.entity_id
_entity_poly.type
_entity_poly.pdbx_seq_one_letter_code
_entity_poly.pdbx_strand_id
1 'polypeptide(L)'
;MALDPNEKSNRPITKFESMLKTDDVYFFDAEDFEDIIHHYLNNGKISLAKKAIKIGLQQHPDAMNLKLLNVEVLVFENNLEVAEKILDKLQVVDSSNEEIYIQRANIYSKKDNHEAAVVLLKKALELAQDSFDIYALLGMEYLFMDDFE
;
A
#
# COMPACT_ATOMS: atom_id res chain seq x y z
N MET A 1 4.73 -9.72 33.19
CA MET A 1 4.40 -8.42 32.58
C MET A 1 4.08 -8.73 31.12
N ALA A 2 2.80 -8.75 30.76
CA ALA A 2 2.42 -8.90 29.37
C ALA A 2 2.75 -7.58 28.67
N LEU A 3 3.62 -7.62 27.66
CA LEU A 3 3.90 -6.45 26.83
C LEU A 3 2.59 -6.08 26.13
N ASP A 4 2.19 -4.83 26.26
CA ASP A 4 1.03 -4.29 25.55
C ASP A 4 1.27 -4.47 24.04
N PRO A 5 0.34 -5.03 23.25
CA PRO A 5 0.52 -5.21 21.81
C PRO A 5 0.89 -3.89 21.10
N ASN A 6 0.36 -2.77 21.63
CA ASN A 6 0.67 -1.41 21.16
C ASN A 6 2.12 -0.96 21.45
N GLU A 7 2.81 -1.50 22.47
CA GLU A 7 4.22 -1.17 22.73
C GLU A 7 5.16 -1.78 21.68
N LYS A 8 4.81 -2.94 21.11
CA LYS A 8 5.57 -3.55 20.01
C LYS A 8 5.39 -2.75 18.72
N SER A 9 4.16 -2.40 18.36
CA SER A 9 3.86 -1.70 17.10
C SER A 9 4.37 -0.25 17.08
N ASN A 10 4.47 0.43 18.22
CA ASN A 10 5.04 1.78 18.28
C ASN A 10 6.58 1.83 18.28
N ARG A 11 7.26 0.69 18.44
CA ARG A 11 8.72 0.67 18.57
C ARG A 11 9.44 1.04 17.25
N PRO A 12 9.05 0.55 16.07
CA PRO A 12 9.65 0.97 14.80
C PRO A 12 9.37 2.45 14.51
N ILE A 13 8.14 2.89 14.75
CA ILE A 13 7.70 4.28 14.52
C ILE A 13 8.50 5.26 15.38
N THR A 14 8.60 5.03 16.68
CA THR A 14 9.35 5.91 17.60
C THR A 14 10.84 5.95 17.28
N LYS A 15 11.44 4.81 16.92
CA LYS A 15 12.84 4.76 16.45
C LYS A 15 13.01 5.53 15.16
N PHE A 16 12.10 5.37 14.20
CA PHE A 16 12.16 6.08 12.93
C PHE A 16 12.02 7.58 13.15
N GLU A 17 11.11 8.03 14.00
CA GLU A 17 10.98 9.45 14.37
C GLU A 17 12.24 10.00 15.05
N SER A 18 12.91 9.20 15.89
CA SER A 18 14.21 9.55 16.45
C SER A 18 15.25 9.73 15.35
N MET A 19 15.35 8.76 14.42
CA MET A 19 16.24 8.80 13.25
C MET A 19 16.06 10.06 12.41
N LEU A 20 14.83 10.56 12.30
CA LEU A 20 14.54 11.76 11.52
C LEU A 20 14.96 13.05 12.22
N LYS A 21 15.12 13.01 13.55
CA LYS A 21 15.44 14.16 14.40
C LYS A 21 16.93 14.20 14.77
N THR A 22 17.61 13.06 14.76
CA THR A 22 19.02 12.91 15.09
C THR A 22 19.85 12.56 13.85
N ASP A 23 21.18 12.61 13.96
CA ASP A 23 22.10 12.08 12.94
C ASP A 23 22.34 10.56 13.12
N ASP A 24 21.51 9.87 13.91
CA ASP A 24 21.65 8.43 14.14
C ASP A 24 21.13 7.65 12.94
N VAL A 25 21.81 6.56 12.61
CA VAL A 25 21.39 5.63 11.56
C VAL A 25 20.81 4.38 12.22
N TYR A 26 19.53 4.11 11.98
CA TYR A 26 18.88 2.87 12.37
C TYR A 26 18.54 2.01 11.15
N PHE A 27 18.59 0.70 11.37
CA PHE A 27 18.15 -0.30 10.40
C PHE A 27 16.81 -0.86 10.84
N PHE A 28 15.95 -1.07 9.86
CA PHE A 28 14.62 -1.64 10.00
C PHE A 28 14.53 -2.77 8.99
N ASP A 29 13.78 -3.83 9.30
CA ASP A 29 13.41 -4.80 8.26
C ASP A 29 12.29 -4.23 7.36
N ALA A 30 11.89 -4.98 6.34
CA ALA A 30 10.85 -4.53 5.43
C ALA A 30 9.49 -4.39 6.13
N GLU A 31 9.16 -5.31 7.05
CA GLU A 31 7.91 -5.32 7.82
C GLU A 31 7.82 -4.09 8.74
N ASP A 32 8.91 -3.72 9.43
CA ASP A 32 9.02 -2.49 10.21
C ASP A 32 8.72 -1.25 9.35
N PHE A 33 9.23 -1.21 8.11
CA PHE A 33 8.94 -0.11 7.19
C PHE A 33 7.47 -0.09 6.76
N GLU A 34 6.86 -1.25 6.51
CA GLU A 34 5.42 -1.34 6.21
C GLU A 34 4.58 -0.73 7.34
N ASP A 35 4.85 -1.11 8.59
CA ASP A 35 4.19 -0.55 9.78
C ASP A 35 4.37 0.97 9.87
N ILE A 36 5.60 1.47 9.67
CA ILE A 36 5.92 2.91 9.68
C ILE A 36 5.14 3.64 8.58
N ILE A 37 5.10 3.08 7.38
CA ILE A 37 4.45 3.70 6.22
C ILE A 37 2.94 3.75 6.43
N HIS A 38 2.31 2.62 6.79
CA HIS A 38 0.88 2.56 7.10
C HIS A 38 0.51 3.53 8.23
N HIS A 39 1.32 3.62 9.28
CA HIS A 39 1.13 4.61 10.35
C HIS A 39 1.05 6.04 9.78
N TYR A 40 1.98 6.43 8.91
CA TYR A 40 1.97 7.77 8.35
C TYR A 40 0.84 8.00 7.34
N LEU A 41 0.50 7.02 6.51
CA LEU A 41 -0.63 7.10 5.57
C LEU A 41 -1.96 7.25 6.31
N ASN A 42 -2.21 6.42 7.33
CA ASN A 42 -3.43 6.47 8.15
C ASN A 42 -3.59 7.79 8.91
N ASN A 43 -2.49 8.48 9.21
CA ASN A 43 -2.49 9.80 9.84
C ASN A 43 -2.44 10.97 8.84
N GLY A 44 -2.55 10.70 7.53
CA GLY A 44 -2.49 11.72 6.48
C GLY A 44 -1.12 12.39 6.29
N LYS A 45 -0.06 11.85 6.89
CA LYS A 45 1.31 12.38 6.85
C LYS A 45 2.07 11.87 5.61
N ILE A 46 1.54 12.13 4.42
CA ILE A 46 2.03 11.59 3.14
C ILE A 46 3.53 11.85 2.89
N SER A 47 4.02 13.05 3.22
CA SER A 47 5.45 13.38 3.07
C SER A 47 6.37 12.47 3.90
N LEU A 48 5.93 12.06 5.09
CA LEU A 48 6.70 11.15 5.95
C LEU A 48 6.61 9.71 5.45
N ALA A 49 5.42 9.28 5.00
CA ALA A 49 5.25 7.98 4.34
C ALA A 49 6.19 7.84 3.13
N LYS A 50 6.26 8.87 2.26
CA LYS A 50 7.19 8.90 1.12
C LYS A 50 8.65 8.82 1.54
N LYS A 51 9.02 9.47 2.64
CA LYS A 51 10.39 9.41 3.18
C LYS A 51 10.69 7.99 3.70
N ALA A 52 9.75 7.36 4.40
CA ALA A 52 9.87 5.98 4.86
C ALA A 52 9.97 5.00 3.68
N ILE A 53 9.11 5.11 2.67
CA ILE A 53 9.18 4.31 1.42
C ILE A 53 10.55 4.46 0.75
N LYS A 54 11.04 5.69 0.61
CA LYS A 54 12.34 5.94 -0.03
C LYS A 54 13.48 5.26 0.72
N ILE A 55 13.53 5.39 2.05
CA ILE A 55 14.58 4.78 2.86
C ILE A 55 14.42 3.25 2.87
N GLY A 56 13.19 2.76 2.97
CA GLY A 56 12.86 1.33 2.94
C GLY A 56 13.31 0.68 1.64
N LEU A 57 13.01 1.27 0.48
CA LEU A 57 13.45 0.76 -0.82
C LEU A 57 14.96 0.90 -1.05
N GLN A 58 15.66 1.79 -0.33
CA GLN A 58 17.12 1.84 -0.35
C GLN A 58 17.75 0.68 0.42
N GLN A 59 17.14 0.27 1.54
CA GLN A 59 17.63 -0.86 2.36
C GLN A 59 17.16 -2.21 1.79
N HIS A 60 15.94 -2.25 1.27
CA HIS A 60 15.24 -3.46 0.80
C HIS A 60 14.72 -3.26 -0.64
N PRO A 61 15.61 -3.18 -1.65
CA PRO A 61 15.24 -2.85 -3.02
C PRO A 61 14.32 -3.88 -3.69
N ASP A 62 14.26 -5.10 -3.16
CA ASP A 62 13.46 -6.20 -3.69
C ASP A 62 12.15 -6.44 -2.93
N ALA A 63 11.89 -5.72 -1.84
CA ALA A 63 10.67 -5.84 -1.06
C ALA A 63 9.44 -5.45 -1.90
N MET A 64 8.60 -6.45 -2.21
CA MET A 64 7.41 -6.26 -3.05
C MET A 64 6.38 -5.36 -2.36
N ASN A 65 6.11 -5.58 -1.07
CA ASN A 65 5.16 -4.79 -0.29
C ASN A 65 5.54 -3.30 -0.26
N LEU A 66 6.82 -2.95 -0.06
CA LEU A 66 7.28 -1.56 -0.11
C LEU A 66 7.10 -0.92 -1.50
N LYS A 67 7.23 -1.69 -2.57
CA LYS A 67 6.95 -1.23 -3.95
C LYS A 67 5.45 -1.03 -4.17
N LEU A 68 4.60 -1.88 -3.60
CA LEU A 68 3.14 -1.75 -3.66
C LEU A 68 2.66 -0.52 -2.87
N LEU A 69 3.21 -0.27 -1.68
CA LEU A 69 2.95 0.97 -0.92
C LEU A 69 3.41 2.22 -1.68
N ASN A 70 4.53 2.14 -2.39
CA ASN A 70 4.95 3.22 -3.29
C ASN A 70 3.96 3.45 -4.44
N VAL A 71 3.40 2.37 -5.01
CA VAL A 71 2.33 2.46 -6.01
C VAL A 71 1.10 3.14 -5.42
N GLU A 72 0.63 2.72 -4.26
CA GLU A 72 -0.53 3.31 -3.59
C GLU A 72 -0.38 4.84 -3.42
N VAL A 73 0.79 5.28 -2.96
CA VAL A 73 1.09 6.72 -2.83
C VAL A 73 1.12 7.42 -4.19
N LEU A 74 1.65 6.79 -5.23
CA LEU A 74 1.63 7.36 -6.59
C LEU A 74 0.20 7.49 -7.11
N VAL A 75 -0.68 6.51 -6.84
CA VAL A 75 -2.11 6.57 -7.20
C VAL A 75 -2.80 7.71 -6.45
N PHE A 76 -2.54 7.85 -5.16
CA PHE A 76 -3.05 8.96 -4.35
C PHE A 76 -2.62 10.34 -4.90
N GLU A 77 -1.38 10.46 -5.36
CA GLU A 77 -0.82 11.67 -5.98
C GLU A 77 -1.20 11.83 -7.47
N ASN A 78 -2.09 10.99 -8.01
CA ASN A 78 -2.52 10.98 -9.41
C ASN A 78 -1.40 10.71 -10.44
N ASN A 79 -0.28 10.10 -10.01
CA ASN A 79 0.84 9.68 -10.85
C ASN A 79 0.60 8.28 -11.46
N LEU A 80 -0.54 8.12 -12.13
CA LEU A 80 -1.06 6.81 -12.55
C LEU A 80 -0.17 6.08 -13.56
N GLU A 81 0.49 6.79 -14.48
CA GLU A 81 1.36 6.17 -15.48
C GLU A 81 2.61 5.52 -14.86
N VAL A 82 3.14 6.13 -13.80
CA VAL A 82 4.30 5.59 -13.09
C VAL A 82 3.89 4.38 -12.26
N ALA A 83 2.72 4.46 -11.61
CA ALA A 83 2.13 3.37 -10.86
C ALA A 83 1.94 2.12 -11.74
N GLU A 84 1.31 2.25 -12.91
CA GLU A 84 1.11 1.13 -13.85
C GLU A 84 2.43 0.46 -14.26
N LYS A 85 3.46 1.26 -14.59
CA LYS A 85 4.78 0.72 -14.98
C LYS A 85 5.46 -0.07 -13.85
N ILE A 86 5.19 0.28 -12.60
CA ILE A 86 5.70 -0.49 -11.45
C ILE A 86 4.89 -1.77 -11.31
N LEU A 87 3.56 -1.70 -11.40
CA LEU A 87 2.67 -2.86 -11.34
C LEU A 87 2.97 -3.89 -12.44
N ASP A 88 3.25 -3.45 -13.66
CA ASP A 88 3.67 -4.33 -14.76
C ASP A 88 4.92 -5.14 -14.40
N LYS A 89 5.90 -4.50 -13.74
CA LYS A 89 7.13 -5.19 -13.30
C LYS A 89 6.86 -6.14 -12.14
N LEU A 90 6.01 -5.74 -11.19
CA LEU A 90 5.67 -6.58 -10.04
C LEU A 90 4.89 -7.82 -10.48
N GLN A 91 3.99 -7.68 -11.45
CA GLN A 91 3.16 -8.79 -11.93
C GLN A 91 3.96 -9.86 -12.69
N VAL A 92 5.09 -9.48 -13.30
CA VAL A 92 6.05 -10.45 -13.88
C VAL A 92 6.72 -11.28 -12.80
N VAL A 93 6.94 -10.71 -11.61
CA VAL A 93 7.59 -11.39 -10.48
C VAL A 93 6.60 -12.28 -9.75
N ASP A 94 5.41 -11.75 -9.45
CA ASP A 94 4.33 -12.50 -8.80
C ASP A 94 3.00 -12.15 -9.48
N SER A 95 2.52 -13.05 -10.34
CA SER A 95 1.25 -12.90 -11.03
C SER A 95 0.04 -13.22 -10.17
N SER A 96 0.24 -13.84 -9.00
CA SER A 96 -0.81 -14.28 -8.08
C SER A 96 -1.03 -13.33 -6.91
N ASN A 97 -0.24 -12.26 -6.80
CA ASN A 97 -0.39 -11.27 -5.75
C ASN A 97 -1.66 -10.43 -5.96
N GLU A 98 -2.61 -10.55 -5.04
CA GLU A 98 -3.91 -9.88 -5.07
C GLU A 98 -3.79 -8.35 -5.01
N GLU A 99 -2.79 -7.83 -4.29
CA GLU A 99 -2.59 -6.40 -4.08
C GLU A 99 -2.26 -5.69 -5.40
N ILE A 100 -1.61 -6.38 -6.34
CA ILE A 100 -1.39 -5.85 -7.70
C ILE A 100 -2.73 -5.55 -8.39
N TYR A 101 -3.71 -6.44 -8.26
CA TYR A 101 -5.03 -6.27 -8.86
C TYR A 101 -5.83 -5.18 -8.14
N ILE A 102 -5.72 -5.08 -6.82
CA ILE A 102 -6.32 -4.01 -6.01
C ILE A 102 -5.79 -2.64 -6.44
N GLN A 103 -4.46 -2.49 -6.55
CA GLN A 103 -3.86 -1.22 -6.96
C GLN A 103 -4.21 -0.84 -8.40
N ARG A 104 -4.29 -1.81 -9.33
CA ARG A 104 -4.81 -1.53 -10.68
C ARG A 104 -6.27 -1.10 -10.65
N ALA A 105 -7.11 -1.76 -9.85
CA ALA A 105 -8.51 -1.36 -9.71
C ALA A 105 -8.64 0.09 -9.21
N ASN A 106 -7.84 0.48 -8.23
CA ASN A 106 -7.78 1.86 -7.75
C ASN A 106 -7.38 2.85 -8.86
N ILE A 107 -6.46 2.47 -9.75
CA ILE A 107 -6.10 3.29 -10.93
C ILE A 107 -7.28 3.43 -11.90
N TYR A 108 -8.02 2.36 -12.18
CA TYR A 108 -9.18 2.40 -13.06
C TYR A 108 -10.34 3.22 -12.45
N SER A 109 -10.59 3.05 -11.15
CA SER A 109 -11.55 3.86 -10.38
C SER A 109 -11.20 5.35 -10.44
N LYS A 110 -9.92 5.71 -10.26
CA LYS A 110 -9.42 7.10 -10.43
C LYS A 110 -9.58 7.67 -11.84
N LYS A 111 -9.75 6.81 -12.85
CA LYS A 111 -10.00 7.18 -14.25
C LYS A 111 -11.50 7.15 -14.59
N ASP A 112 -12.37 7.09 -13.58
CA ASP A 112 -13.83 6.94 -13.72
C ASP A 112 -14.25 5.67 -14.49
N ASN A 113 -13.38 4.66 -14.55
CA ASN A 113 -13.66 3.37 -15.18
C ASN A 113 -13.93 2.31 -14.11
N HIS A 114 -15.08 2.47 -13.45
CA HIS A 114 -15.52 1.63 -12.33
C HIS A 114 -15.80 0.18 -12.76
N GLU A 115 -16.30 -0.04 -13.99
CA GLU A 115 -16.54 -1.38 -14.53
C GLU A 115 -15.23 -2.20 -14.58
N ALA A 116 -14.15 -1.61 -15.09
CA ALA A 116 -12.83 -2.26 -15.11
C ALA A 116 -12.27 -2.46 -13.70
N ALA A 117 -12.49 -1.51 -12.78
CA ALA A 117 -12.11 -1.65 -11.38
C ALA A 117 -12.80 -2.85 -10.73
N VAL A 118 -14.11 -3.03 -10.93
CA VAL A 118 -14.88 -4.18 -10.42
C VAL A 118 -14.34 -5.50 -10.96
N VAL A 119 -14.02 -5.59 -12.26
CA VAL A 119 -13.45 -6.81 -12.85
C VAL A 119 -12.12 -7.16 -12.18
N LEU A 120 -11.27 -6.17 -11.94
CA LEU A 120 -9.97 -6.38 -11.29
C LEU A 120 -10.12 -6.74 -9.80
N LEU A 121 -11.04 -6.11 -9.07
CA LEU A 121 -11.31 -6.44 -7.67
C LEU A 121 -11.89 -7.85 -7.52
N LYS A 122 -12.76 -8.28 -8.45
CA LYS A 122 -13.22 -9.67 -8.50
C LYS A 122 -12.05 -10.63 -8.74
N LYS A 123 -11.07 -10.24 -9.57
CA LYS A 123 -9.87 -11.05 -9.77
C LYS A 123 -8.99 -11.10 -8.51
N ALA A 124 -8.85 -9.98 -7.79
CA ALA A 124 -8.16 -9.95 -6.50
C ALA A 124 -8.84 -10.88 -5.49
N LEU A 125 -10.17 -10.89 -5.45
CA LEU A 125 -10.96 -11.73 -4.55
C LEU A 125 -10.72 -13.24 -4.76
N GLU A 126 -10.46 -13.67 -6.00
CA GLU A 126 -10.13 -15.07 -6.30
C GLU A 126 -8.76 -15.49 -5.74
N LEU A 127 -7.87 -14.53 -5.48
CA LEU A 127 -6.48 -14.75 -5.07
C LEU A 127 -6.27 -14.52 -3.56
N ALA A 128 -7.11 -13.68 -2.96
CA ALA A 128 -6.94 -13.23 -1.58
C ALA A 128 -7.28 -14.30 -0.53
N GLN A 129 -6.53 -14.29 0.58
CA GLN A 129 -6.86 -15.07 1.77
C GLN A 129 -7.82 -14.32 2.70
N ASP A 130 -7.72 -12.99 2.76
CA ASP A 130 -8.66 -12.11 3.43
C ASP A 130 -9.32 -11.19 2.40
N SER A 131 -10.64 -11.17 2.42
CA SER A 131 -11.48 -10.48 1.43
C SER A 131 -12.14 -9.22 1.96
N PHE A 132 -11.99 -8.89 3.24
CA PHE A 132 -12.75 -7.81 3.87
C PHE A 132 -12.56 -6.47 3.16
N ASP A 133 -11.30 -6.07 2.94
CA ASP A 133 -10.98 -4.81 2.27
C ASP A 133 -11.42 -4.80 0.79
N ILE A 134 -11.34 -5.95 0.12
CA ILE A 134 -11.77 -6.09 -1.28
C ILE A 134 -13.28 -5.91 -1.42
N TYR A 135 -14.08 -6.44 -0.49
CA TYR A 135 -15.52 -6.22 -0.49
C TYR A 135 -15.89 -4.77 -0.21
N ALA A 136 -15.15 -4.08 0.68
CA ALA A 136 -15.35 -2.66 0.91
C ALA A 136 -15.06 -1.84 -0.37
N LEU A 137 -13.98 -2.17 -1.09
CA LEU A 137 -13.64 -1.55 -2.37
C LEU A 137 -14.70 -1.82 -3.43
N LEU A 138 -15.17 -3.06 -3.58
CA LEU A 138 -16.26 -3.40 -4.49
C LEU A 138 -17.53 -2.60 -4.19
N GLY A 139 -17.90 -2.51 -2.90
CA GLY A 139 -19.03 -1.69 -2.48
C GLY A 139 -18.88 -0.23 -2.91
N MET A 140 -17.70 0.36 -2.77
CA MET A 140 -17.43 1.72 -3.24
C MET A 140 -17.56 1.86 -4.76
N GLU A 141 -17.04 0.91 -5.54
CA GLU A 141 -17.18 0.94 -7.00
C GLU A 141 -18.65 0.81 -7.45
N TYR A 142 -19.43 -0.05 -6.81
CA TYR A 142 -20.87 -0.16 -7.08
C TYR A 142 -21.64 1.11 -6.74
N LEU A 143 -21.28 1.80 -5.64
CA LEU A 143 -21.82 3.12 -5.31
C LEU A 143 -21.50 4.16 -6.37
N PHE A 144 -20.29 4.15 -6.96
CA PHE A 144 -19.94 5.09 -8.04
C PHE A 144 -20.72 4.83 -9.33
N MET A 145 -21.12 3.59 -9.59
CA MET A 145 -21.89 3.21 -10.78
C MET A 145 -23.41 3.39 -10.63
N ASP A 146 -23.90 3.80 -9.44
CA ASP A 146 -25.34 3.73 -9.07
C ASP A 146 -25.93 2.31 -9.27
N ASP A 147 -25.10 1.28 -9.22
CA ASP A 147 -25.47 -0.12 -9.47
C ASP A 147 -25.57 -0.87 -8.13
N PHE A 148 -26.77 -0.90 -7.55
CA PHE A 148 -27.05 -1.41 -6.19
C PHE A 148 -27.56 -2.86 -6.16
N GLU A 149 -27.47 -3.62 -7.26
CA GLU A 149 -28.03 -4.98 -7.36
C GLU A 149 -27.15 -6.10 -6.77
#